data_AF-Q0PWT9-F1
#
_entry.id   AF-Q0PWT9-F1
#
_cell.length_a   1.000
_cell.length_b   1.000
_cell.length_c   1.000
_cell.angle_alpha   90.00
_cell.angle_beta   90.00
_cell.angle_gamma   90.00
#
_symmetry.space_group_name_H-M   'P 1'
#
loop_
_entity.id
_entity.type
_entity.pdbx_description
1 polymer ?
#
loop_
_entity_poly.entity_id
_entity_poly.type
_entity_poly.pdbx_seq_one_letter_code
_entity_poly.pdbx_strand_id
1 'polypeptide(L)'
;AYIIPEPIRIVRSVWSINPHFRGSYSSRSVTTDRLNTSAADLAAPVINREGRPVLLFAGEATSPHHYGTVNGAVESGARETANAIVYLRREGFFEKLVNIAVKELEHKGNQVGRILNLFGGGI
;
A
#
# COMPACT_ATOMS: atom_id res chain seq x y z
N ALA A 1 -40.78 -27.21 20.05
CA ALA A 1 -40.24 -26.56 18.83
C ALA A 1 -39.57 -25.26 19.25
N TYR A 2 -38.38 -24.95 18.72
CA TYR A 2 -37.64 -23.72 19.02
C TYR A 2 -38.07 -22.60 18.07
N ILE A 3 -38.39 -21.41 18.60
CA ILE A 3 -38.81 -20.24 17.81
C ILE A 3 -37.58 -19.36 17.56
N ILE A 4 -37.23 -19.14 16.29
CA ILE A 4 -36.19 -18.18 15.90
C ILE A 4 -36.88 -16.83 15.64
N PRO A 5 -36.54 -15.76 16.38
CA PRO A 5 -37.17 -14.45 16.19
C PRO A 5 -36.69 -13.76 14.92
N GLU A 6 -37.50 -12.82 14.42
CA GLU A 6 -37.15 -11.99 13.27
C GLU A 6 -35.97 -11.04 13.57
N PRO A 7 -35.06 -10.80 12.61
CA PRO A 7 -33.92 -9.92 12.79
C PRO A 7 -34.33 -8.45 12.90
N ILE A 8 -33.79 -7.74 13.90
CA ILE A 8 -34.05 -6.31 14.14
C ILE A 8 -33.38 -5.41 13.08
N ARG A 9 -32.21 -5.83 12.57
CA ARG A 9 -31.45 -5.09 11.55
C ARG A 9 -30.58 -6.03 10.74
N ILE A 10 -30.56 -5.84 9.43
CA ILE A 10 -29.69 -6.56 8.49
C ILE A 10 -28.84 -5.54 7.73
N VAL A 11 -27.54 -5.81 7.62
CA VAL A 11 -26.62 -5.07 6.76
C VAL A 11 -25.94 -6.08 5.83
N ARG A 12 -25.94 -5.79 4.53
CA ARG A 12 -25.33 -6.63 3.51
C ARG A 12 -24.27 -5.85 2.76
N SER A 13 -23.09 -6.45 2.60
CA SER A 13 -22.04 -5.89 1.77
C SER A 13 -22.28 -6.15 0.28
N VAL A 14 -21.83 -5.23 -0.56
CA VAL A 14 -21.96 -5.28 -2.03
C VAL A 14 -20.62 -4.99 -2.71
N TRP A 15 -19.56 -5.63 -2.21
CA TRP A 15 -18.16 -5.39 -2.61
C TRP A 15 -17.92 -5.43 -4.12
N SER A 16 -18.54 -6.39 -4.82
CA SER A 16 -18.35 -6.57 -6.27
C SER A 16 -18.86 -5.41 -7.13
N ILE A 17 -19.95 -4.75 -6.72
CA ILE A 17 -20.55 -3.63 -7.47
C ILE A 17 -20.16 -2.26 -6.90
N ASN A 18 -19.47 -2.24 -5.76
CA ASN A 18 -18.98 -0.98 -5.21
C ASN A 18 -17.89 -0.42 -6.15
N PRO A 19 -18.03 0.83 -6.65
CA PRO A 19 -17.12 1.39 -7.65
C PRO A 19 -15.67 1.55 -7.16
N HIS A 20 -15.45 1.60 -5.84
CA HIS A 20 -14.14 1.77 -5.23
C HIS A 20 -13.40 0.45 -4.97
N PHE A 21 -14.12 -0.69 -4.90
CA PHE A 21 -13.51 -2.00 -4.61
C PHE A 21 -13.61 -2.97 -5.79
N ARG A 22 -14.76 -3.01 -6.47
CA ARG A 22 -15.01 -3.85 -7.66
C ARG A 22 -14.73 -5.35 -7.44
N GLY A 23 -14.80 -5.79 -6.19
CA GLY A 23 -14.33 -7.09 -5.73
C GLY A 23 -14.07 -7.06 -4.23
N SER A 24 -13.75 -8.22 -3.66
CA SER A 24 -13.44 -8.34 -2.23
C SER A 24 -11.92 -8.31 -2.00
N TYR A 25 -11.19 -9.19 -2.68
CA TYR A 25 -9.75 -9.38 -2.56
C TYR A 25 -9.21 -10.08 -3.81
N SER A 26 -7.91 -9.96 -4.06
CA SER A 26 -7.23 -10.64 -5.15
C SER A 26 -7.03 -12.12 -4.84
N SER A 27 -6.99 -12.93 -5.90
CA SER A 27 -6.65 -14.35 -5.84
C SER A 27 -5.85 -14.74 -7.08
N ARG A 28 -5.04 -15.80 -6.97
CA ARG A 28 -4.36 -16.39 -8.12
C ARG A 28 -5.27 -17.40 -8.78
N SER A 29 -5.58 -17.17 -10.06
CA SER A 29 -6.43 -18.05 -10.85
C SER A 29 -5.60 -18.91 -11.80
N VAL A 30 -6.20 -19.98 -12.33
CA VAL A 30 -5.59 -20.77 -13.42
C VAL A 30 -5.27 -19.89 -14.63
N THR A 31 -6.06 -18.85 -14.87
CA THR A 31 -5.80 -17.87 -15.95
C THR A 31 -4.53 -17.07 -15.67
N THR A 32 -4.31 -16.66 -14.43
CA THR A 32 -3.08 -15.96 -14.00
C THR A 32 -1.84 -16.80 -14.30
N ASP A 33 -1.88 -18.09 -13.95
CA ASP A 33 -0.76 -19.00 -14.21
C ASP A 33 -0.56 -19.26 -15.71
N ARG A 34 -1.66 -19.41 -16.47
CA ARG A 34 -1.59 -19.57 -17.94
C ARG A 34 -1.00 -18.35 -18.65
N LEU A 35 -1.30 -17.15 -18.16
CA LEU A 35 -0.77 -15.90 -18.70
C LEU A 35 0.65 -15.61 -18.18
N ASN A 36 1.18 -16.43 -17.28
CA ASN A 36 2.45 -16.23 -16.60
C ASN A 36 2.57 -14.83 -15.97
N THR A 37 1.47 -14.36 -15.39
CA THR A 37 1.43 -13.09 -14.67
C THR A 37 1.41 -13.32 -13.17
N SER A 38 1.78 -12.31 -12.41
CA SER A 38 2.01 -12.42 -10.98
C SER A 38 1.83 -11.08 -10.26
N ALA A 39 1.83 -11.15 -8.93
CA ALA A 39 1.88 -9.97 -8.08
C ALA A 39 3.13 -9.10 -8.33
N ALA A 40 4.22 -9.69 -8.86
CA ALA A 40 5.43 -8.93 -9.19
C ALA A 40 5.21 -8.00 -10.38
N ASP A 41 4.41 -8.42 -11.36
CA ASP A 41 4.05 -7.57 -12.51
C ASP A 41 3.21 -6.37 -12.06
N LEU A 42 2.32 -6.58 -11.07
CA LEU A 42 1.53 -5.50 -10.46
C LEU A 42 2.37 -4.59 -9.56
N ALA A 43 3.43 -5.11 -8.93
CA ALA A 43 4.34 -4.34 -8.08
C ALA A 43 5.35 -3.51 -8.89
N ALA A 44 5.51 -3.78 -10.18
CA ALA A 44 6.49 -3.10 -11.01
C ALA A 44 6.19 -1.58 -11.11
N PRO A 45 7.19 -0.70 -10.91
CA PRO A 45 6.96 0.73 -10.96
C PRO A 45 6.72 1.20 -12.40
N VAL A 46 5.97 2.29 -12.56
CA VAL A 46 5.97 3.01 -13.84
C VAL A 46 7.20 3.88 -13.90
N ILE A 47 8.01 3.69 -14.94
CA ILE A 47 9.26 4.39 -15.17
C ILE A 47 9.07 5.39 -16.32
N ASN A 48 9.59 6.61 -16.16
CA ASN A 48 9.59 7.62 -17.22
C ASN A 48 10.73 7.38 -18.25
N ARG A 49 10.81 8.24 -19.27
CA ARG A 49 11.85 8.14 -20.33
C ARG A 49 13.28 8.25 -19.82
N GLU A 50 13.49 8.83 -18.65
CA GLU A 50 14.80 9.05 -18.04
C GLU A 50 15.19 7.92 -17.07
N GLY A 51 14.40 6.84 -17.02
CA GLY A 51 14.66 5.73 -16.11
C GLY A 51 14.25 6.01 -14.66
N ARG A 52 13.47 7.08 -14.41
CA ARG A 52 13.02 7.45 -13.07
C ARG A 52 11.64 6.87 -12.76
N PRO A 53 11.46 6.18 -11.62
CA PRO A 53 10.15 5.71 -11.19
C PRO A 53 9.27 6.91 -10.80
N VAL A 54 8.09 6.98 -11.38
CA VAL A 54 7.12 8.08 -11.17
C VAL A 54 5.83 7.61 -10.50
N LEU A 55 5.57 6.30 -10.50
CA LEU A 55 4.44 5.69 -9.82
C LEU A 55 4.87 4.33 -9.26
N LEU A 56 4.57 4.13 -7.98
CA LEU A 56 4.80 2.89 -7.24
C LEU A 56 3.45 2.27 -6.86
N PHE A 57 3.40 0.94 -6.78
CA PHE A 57 2.16 0.21 -6.48
C PHE A 57 2.31 -0.62 -5.20
N ALA A 58 1.44 -0.34 -4.24
CA ALA A 58 1.29 -1.10 -3.01
C ALA A 58 -0.14 -1.63 -2.88
N GLY A 59 -0.37 -2.51 -1.91
CA GLY A 59 -1.65 -3.16 -1.66
C GLY A 59 -1.53 -4.68 -1.76
N GLU A 60 -2.53 -5.38 -1.23
CA GLU A 60 -2.51 -6.85 -1.09
C GLU A 60 -2.18 -7.57 -2.41
N ALA A 61 -2.71 -7.05 -3.53
CA ALA A 61 -2.55 -7.66 -4.86
C ALA A 61 -1.10 -7.67 -5.35
N THR A 62 -0.28 -6.80 -4.80
CA THR A 62 1.15 -6.66 -5.13
C THR A 62 2.05 -7.49 -4.21
N SER A 63 1.48 -8.21 -3.23
CA SER A 63 2.23 -9.12 -2.36
C SER A 63 2.44 -10.48 -3.05
N PRO A 64 3.69 -10.96 -3.20
CA PRO A 64 3.96 -12.24 -3.83
C PRO A 64 3.43 -13.44 -3.05
N HIS A 65 3.30 -13.31 -1.72
CA HIS A 65 2.99 -14.42 -0.81
C HIS A 65 1.71 -14.20 0.01
N HIS A 66 1.31 -12.95 0.25
CA HIS A 66 0.20 -12.61 1.15
C HIS A 66 -0.93 -11.85 0.44
N TYR A 67 -1.22 -12.19 -0.82
CA TYR A 67 -2.37 -11.66 -1.53
C TYR A 67 -3.69 -12.05 -0.83
N GLY A 68 -4.69 -11.20 -0.99
CA GLY A 68 -6.00 -11.27 -0.35
C GLY A 68 -6.01 -11.07 1.16
N THR A 69 -4.89 -10.62 1.75
CA THR A 69 -4.76 -10.41 3.20
C THR A 69 -4.43 -8.96 3.55
N VAL A 70 -4.78 -8.56 4.77
CA VAL A 70 -4.38 -7.26 5.33
C VAL A 70 -2.86 -7.17 5.51
N ASN A 71 -2.22 -8.25 5.97
CA ASN A 71 -0.77 -8.32 6.13
C ASN A 71 -0.04 -8.03 4.82
N GLY A 72 -0.48 -8.62 3.71
CA GLY A 72 0.09 -8.32 2.39
C GLY A 72 -0.05 -6.86 1.97
N ALA A 73 -1.15 -6.20 2.34
CA ALA A 73 -1.31 -4.76 2.11
C ALA A 73 -0.35 -3.92 2.97
N VAL A 74 -0.16 -4.27 4.24
CA VAL A 74 0.78 -3.55 5.14
C VAL A 74 2.22 -3.73 4.67
N GLU A 75 2.63 -4.96 4.39
CA GLU A 75 3.99 -5.30 3.98
C GLU A 75 4.35 -4.67 2.63
N SER A 76 3.44 -4.71 1.65
CA SER A 76 3.66 -4.03 0.36
C SER A 76 3.72 -2.51 0.50
N GLY A 77 2.95 -1.91 1.40
CA GLY A 77 3.05 -0.49 1.73
C GLY A 77 4.42 -0.10 2.30
N ALA A 78 4.95 -0.92 3.23
CA ALA A 78 6.29 -0.73 3.78
C ALA A 78 7.36 -0.90 2.69
N ARG A 79 7.23 -1.92 1.82
CA ARG A 79 8.11 -2.16 0.68
C ARG A 79 8.19 -0.94 -0.25
N GLU A 80 7.06 -0.41 -0.69
CA GLU A 80 7.08 0.75 -1.60
C GLU A 80 7.54 2.03 -0.93
N THR A 81 7.32 2.19 0.37
CA THR A 81 7.89 3.31 1.14
C THR A 81 9.41 3.24 1.15
N ALA A 82 9.99 2.06 1.40
CA ALA A 82 11.44 1.87 1.34
C ALA A 82 12.00 2.14 -0.07
N ASN A 83 11.32 1.64 -1.12
CA ASN A 83 11.68 1.93 -2.51
C ASN A 83 11.67 3.44 -2.79
N ALA A 84 10.60 4.14 -2.39
CA ALA A 84 10.45 5.58 -2.56
C ALA A 84 11.59 6.35 -1.88
N ILE A 85 11.96 5.97 -0.65
CA ILE A 85 13.07 6.59 0.09
C ILE A 85 14.39 6.42 -0.67
N VAL A 86 14.68 5.21 -1.16
CA VAL A 86 15.89 4.95 -1.95
C VAL A 86 15.93 5.84 -3.20
N TYR A 87 14.82 5.95 -3.94
CA TYR A 87 14.76 6.78 -5.14
C TYR A 87 14.92 8.28 -4.82
N LEU A 88 14.21 8.78 -3.81
CA LEU A 88 14.29 10.18 -3.41
C LEU A 88 15.67 10.57 -2.88
N ARG A 89 16.38 9.65 -2.21
CA ARG A 89 17.77 9.87 -1.77
C ARG A 89 18.72 9.97 -2.96
N ARG A 90 18.59 9.07 -3.96
CA ARG A 90 19.41 9.10 -5.18
C ARG A 90 19.26 10.39 -5.97
N GLU A 91 18.05 10.95 -6.01
CA GLU A 91 17.76 12.20 -6.71
C GLU A 91 18.05 13.46 -5.85
N GLY A 92 18.54 13.30 -4.61
CA GLY A 92 18.83 14.42 -3.69
C GLY A 92 17.59 15.14 -3.14
N PHE A 93 16.38 14.60 -3.35
CA PHE A 93 15.12 15.20 -2.91
C PHE A 93 14.71 14.80 -1.48
N PHE A 94 15.26 13.70 -0.96
CA PHE A 94 14.85 13.16 0.35
C PHE A 94 14.99 14.19 1.48
N GLU A 95 16.18 14.80 1.63
CA GLU A 95 16.43 15.80 2.67
C GLU A 95 15.51 17.02 2.53
N LYS A 96 15.20 17.42 1.28
CA LYS A 96 14.27 18.53 1.01
C LYS A 96 12.86 18.18 1.48
N LEU A 97 12.39 16.96 1.23
CA LEU A 97 11.07 16.49 1.65
C LEU A 97 10.96 16.36 3.17
N VAL A 98 11.99 15.80 3.82
CA VAL A 98 12.04 15.71 5.28
C VAL A 98 11.95 17.11 5.89
N ASN A 99 12.70 18.08 5.37
CA ASN A 99 12.65 19.46 5.86
C ASN A 99 11.27 20.12 5.68
N ILE A 100 10.55 19.83 4.60
CA ILE A 100 9.18 20.31 4.40
C ILE A 100 8.23 19.67 5.41
N ALA A 101 8.29 18.34 5.57
CA ALA A 101 7.43 17.61 6.49
C ALA A 101 7.66 18.02 7.95
N VAL A 102 8.91 18.20 8.36
CA VAL A 102 9.28 18.71 9.69
C VAL A 102 8.67 20.08 9.92
N LYS A 103 8.81 21.03 8.98
CA LYS A 103 8.20 22.36 9.10
C LYS A 103 6.68 22.33 9.21
N GLU A 104 6.00 21.49 8.43
CA GLU A 104 4.54 21.34 8.53
C GLU A 104 4.09 20.80 9.90
N LEU A 105 4.85 19.87 10.47
CA LEU A 105 4.56 19.27 11.77
C LEU A 105 4.89 20.21 12.93
N GLU A 106 5.95 21.02 12.80
CA GLU A 106 6.27 22.10 13.74
C GLU A 106 5.14 23.13 13.83
N HIS A 107 4.54 23.51 12.68
CA HIS A 107 3.37 24.39 12.64
C HIS A 107 2.11 23.77 13.23
N LYS A 108 2.00 22.44 13.29
CA LYS A 108 0.84 21.71 13.85
C LYS A 108 1.00 21.30 15.32
N GLY A 109 2.09 21.70 15.98
CA GLY A 109 2.19 21.73 17.43
C GLY A 109 2.28 20.37 18.15
N ASN A 110 2.61 19.25 17.50
CA ASN A 110 2.98 18.01 18.21
C ASN A 110 3.60 16.91 17.31
N GLN A 111 4.51 16.10 17.88
CA GLN A 111 5.04 14.81 17.37
C GLN A 111 6.31 14.79 16.48
N VAL A 112 7.10 15.87 16.38
CA VAL A 112 8.33 15.88 15.54
C VAL A 112 9.38 14.85 16.01
N GLY A 113 9.52 14.64 17.33
CA GLY A 113 10.57 13.77 17.89
C GLY A 113 10.42 12.26 17.65
N ARG A 114 9.22 11.75 17.35
CA ARG A 114 9.00 10.29 17.12
C ARG A 114 9.26 9.85 15.68
N ILE A 115 9.07 10.74 14.71
CA ILE A 115 9.20 10.40 13.28
C ILE A 115 10.65 10.43 12.83
N LEU A 116 11.46 11.39 13.30
CA LEU A 116 12.89 11.46 12.99
C LEU A 116 13.65 10.19 13.44
N ASN A 117 13.26 9.60 14.58
CA ASN A 117 13.86 8.37 15.10
C ASN A 117 13.44 7.09 14.33
N LEU A 118 12.37 7.13 13.53
CA LEU A 118 11.96 5.99 12.70
C LEU A 118 12.79 5.87 11.41
N PHE A 119 13.43 6.94 10.97
CA PHE A 119 14.21 6.98 9.72
C PHE A 119 15.73 7.13 9.94
N GLY A 120 16.17 7.31 11.19
CA GLY A 120 17.57 7.55 11.58
C GLY A 120 18.28 6.38 12.29
N GLY A 121 17.72 5.16 12.28
CA GLY A 121 18.39 3.97 12.83
C GLY A 121 19.39 3.38 11.83
N GLY A 122 20.67 3.42 12.19
CA GLY A 122 21.83 3.17 11.33
C GLY A 122 21.91 1.81 10.64
N ILE A 123 22.50 1.86 9.44
CA ILE A 123 23.55 0.92 9.01
C ILE A 123 24.84 1.20 9.78
#